data_AF-X0WFM6-F1
#
_entry.id   AF-X0WFM6-F1
#
_cell.length_a   1.000
_cell.length_b   1.000
_cell.length_c   1.000
_cell.angle_alpha   90.00
_cell.angle_beta   90.00
_cell.angle_gamma   90.00
#
_symmetry.space_group_name_H-M   'P 1'
#
loop_
_entity.id
_entity.type
_entity.pdbx_description
1 polymer ?
#
loop_
_entity_poly.entity_id
_entity_poly.type
_entity_poly.pdbx_seq_one_letter_code
_entity_poly.pdbx_strand_id
1 'polypeptide(L)'
;IIKKIDFFHHIVALLFVTGVFYYTGSVLWIGAIFYIFIILFASILSPPKESIIITFIAFVFYSLTVLLIYLDIIPYKKFFIFDLSLYQNSKYVITTTLAIAVVFFSIFFSGKNFAQTLKQKNIELTQAKKELEEWSDKLEEEVRLRTLELKKVNEDLKQDITKRKQAEQEIKQGYKKLQKTMEGTINIMAKIVETRDPYTAGHQQRVSKLATSIAKGMILSQDKIEGIRITALIHDIGKISVPAEILSKPSKLNEMEFGLIK
;
A
#
# COMPACT_ATOMS: atom_id res chain seq x y z
N ILE A 1 -0.12 36.79 4.32
CA ILE A 1 -0.65 37.80 3.37
C ILE A 1 -2.01 38.26 3.89
N ILE A 2 -2.02 39.19 4.84
CA ILE A 2 -3.19 39.99 5.19
C ILE A 2 -2.61 41.40 5.33
N LYS A 3 -2.93 42.29 4.40
CA LYS A 3 -2.51 43.70 4.49
C LYS A 3 -2.98 44.23 5.85
N LYS A 4 -2.08 44.86 6.61
CA LYS A 4 -2.46 45.61 7.81
C LYS A 4 -3.55 46.60 7.40
N ILE A 5 -4.77 46.38 7.87
CA ILE A 5 -5.80 47.42 7.81
C ILE A 5 -5.36 48.47 8.82
N ASP A 6 -5.15 49.69 8.35
CA ASP A 6 -4.65 50.79 9.18
C ASP A 6 -5.67 51.13 10.27
N PHE A 7 -5.19 51.52 11.45
CA PHE A 7 -5.98 51.99 12.59
C PHE A 7 -6.99 53.05 12.14
N PHE A 8 -6.56 53.95 11.24
CA PHE A 8 -7.41 54.99 10.66
C PHE A 8 -8.67 54.44 9.99
N HIS A 9 -8.60 53.28 9.31
CA HIS A 9 -9.76 52.69 8.63
C HIS A 9 -10.83 52.23 9.61
N HIS A 10 -10.43 51.71 10.78
CA HIS A 10 -11.38 51.29 11.81
C HIS A 10 -12.07 52.51 12.45
N ILE A 11 -11.34 53.61 12.63
CA ILE A 11 -11.91 54.87 13.14
C ILE A 11 -12.88 55.48 12.12
N VAL A 12 -12.52 55.52 10.85
CA VAL A 12 -13.42 56.01 9.78
C VAL A 12 -14.68 55.15 9.68
N ALA A 13 -14.56 53.82 9.74
CA ALA A 13 -15.71 52.92 9.76
C ALA A 13 -16.60 53.17 10.98
N LEU A 14 -16.01 53.39 12.15
CA LEU A 14 -16.75 53.68 13.37
C LEU A 14 -17.49 55.03 13.29
N LEU A 15 -16.84 56.08 12.79
CA LEU A 15 -17.44 57.40 12.58
C LEU A 15 -18.56 57.35 11.54
N PHE A 16 -18.35 56.62 10.44
CA PHE A 16 -19.35 56.42 9.40
C PHE A 16 -20.59 55.70 9.95
N VAL A 17 -20.38 54.58 10.64
CA VAL A 17 -21.47 53.81 11.27
C VAL A 17 -22.22 54.65 12.29
N THR A 18 -21.50 55.42 13.13
CA THR A 18 -22.11 56.36 14.09
C THR A 18 -22.92 57.46 13.37
N GLY A 19 -22.40 58.04 12.29
CA GLY A 19 -23.07 59.07 11.50
C GLY A 19 -24.33 58.57 10.78
N VAL A 20 -24.30 57.34 10.26
CA VAL A 20 -25.47 56.67 9.70
C VAL A 20 -26.54 56.48 10.77
N PHE A 21 -26.18 56.10 12.00
CA PHE A 21 -27.14 55.98 13.10
C PHE A 21 -27.75 57.31 13.53
N TYR A 22 -26.96 58.37 13.56
CA TYR A 22 -27.44 59.73 13.82
C TYR A 22 -28.50 60.15 12.78
N TYR A 23 -28.25 59.88 11.49
CA TYR A 23 -29.16 60.28 10.41
C TYR A 23 -30.41 59.39 10.28
N THR A 24 -30.28 58.10 10.60
CA THR A 24 -31.36 57.12 10.48
C THR A 24 -32.24 56.99 11.73
N GLY A 25 -31.91 57.68 12.82
CA GLY A 25 -32.74 57.73 14.03
C GLY A 25 -32.66 56.48 14.91
N SER A 26 -31.48 55.85 14.99
CA SER A 26 -31.13 54.76 15.90
C SER A 26 -32.01 53.49 15.88
N VAL A 27 -31.49 52.42 15.27
CA VAL A 27 -32.07 51.06 15.38
C VAL A 27 -31.31 50.28 16.45
N LEU A 28 -31.76 50.40 17.71
CA LEU A 28 -31.01 50.02 18.93
C LEU A 28 -30.30 48.64 18.92
N TRP A 29 -30.97 47.54 18.58
CA TRP A 29 -30.35 46.20 18.59
C TRP A 29 -29.55 45.90 17.33
N ILE A 30 -30.01 46.35 16.17
CA ILE A 30 -29.30 46.16 14.90
C ILE A 30 -28.01 46.99 14.90
N GLY A 31 -28.00 48.15 15.56
CA GLY A 31 -26.82 48.99 15.69
C GLY A 31 -25.69 48.33 16.47
N ALA A 32 -26.03 47.65 17.58
CA ALA A 32 -25.04 46.90 18.36
C ALA A 32 -24.32 45.84 17.52
N ILE A 33 -25.01 45.19 16.57
CA ILE A 33 -24.43 44.20 15.66
C ILE A 33 -23.30 44.82 14.81
N PHE A 34 -23.47 46.04 14.31
CA PHE A 34 -22.44 46.70 13.50
C PHE A 34 -21.19 47.06 14.31
N TYR A 35 -21.35 47.56 15.55
CA TYR A 35 -20.22 47.78 16.46
C TYR A 35 -19.53 46.46 16.85
N ILE A 36 -20.30 45.38 17.02
CA ILE A 36 -19.79 44.03 17.29
C ILE A 36 -18.91 43.55 16.15
N PHE A 37 -19.33 43.72 14.88
CA PHE A 37 -18.51 43.36 13.73
C PHE A 37 -17.20 44.16 13.70
N ILE A 38 -17.24 45.47 13.93
CA ILE A 38 -16.03 46.30 13.95
C ILE A 38 -15.05 45.83 15.05
N ILE A 39 -15.56 45.51 16.24
CA ILE A 39 -14.75 45.01 17.35
C ILE A 39 -14.18 43.63 17.05
N LEU A 40 -14.97 42.74 16.47
CA LEU A 40 -14.53 41.41 16.06
C LEU A 40 -13.41 41.51 15.01
N PHE A 41 -13.60 42.35 13.99
CA PHE A 41 -12.58 42.61 12.96
C PHE A 41 -11.31 43.22 13.54
N ALA A 42 -11.43 44.26 14.37
CA ALA A 42 -10.29 44.90 15.02
C ALA A 42 -9.54 43.91 15.95
N SER A 43 -10.28 43.06 16.67
CA SER A 43 -9.70 42.04 17.55
C SER A 43 -8.91 40.97 16.79
N ILE A 44 -9.36 40.62 15.57
CA ILE A 44 -8.70 39.62 14.72
C ILE A 44 -7.51 40.23 13.97
N LEU A 45 -7.63 41.47 13.47
CA LEU A 45 -6.71 42.03 12.48
C LEU A 45 -5.72 43.06 13.03
N SER A 46 -6.01 43.71 14.16
CA SER A 46 -5.21 44.81 14.70
C SER A 46 -4.37 44.41 15.91
N PRO A 47 -3.27 45.14 16.20
CA PRO A 47 -2.46 44.97 17.41
C PRO A 47 -3.29 45.07 18.70
N PRO A 48 -2.82 44.47 19.82
CA PRO A 48 -3.54 44.51 21.10
C PRO A 48 -3.84 45.91 21.62
N LYS A 49 -2.90 46.85 21.45
CA LYS A 49 -3.08 48.24 21.90
C LYS A 49 -4.16 48.95 21.08
N GLU A 50 -4.12 48.81 19.77
CA GLU A 50 -5.07 49.44 18.84
C GLU A 50 -6.49 48.85 18.97
N SER A 51 -6.60 47.53 19.09
CA SER A 51 -7.89 46.84 19.20
C SER A 51 -8.60 47.10 20.53
N ILE A 52 -7.85 47.26 21.64
CA ILE A 52 -8.40 47.74 22.92
C ILE A 52 -8.92 49.18 22.77
N ILE A 53 -8.15 50.06 22.12
CA ILE A 53 -8.57 51.44 21.87
C ILE A 53 -9.84 51.47 21.00
N ILE A 54 -9.90 50.71 19.91
CA ILE A 54 -11.08 50.63 19.04
C ILE A 54 -12.30 50.11 19.82
N THR A 55 -12.12 49.11 20.67
CA THR A 55 -13.21 48.56 21.51
C THR A 55 -13.71 49.59 22.51
N PHE A 56 -12.81 50.33 23.17
CA PHE A 56 -13.16 51.40 24.08
C PHE A 56 -13.89 52.54 23.37
N ILE A 57 -13.38 52.99 22.22
CA ILE A 57 -14.00 54.03 21.42
C ILE A 57 -15.39 53.58 20.94
N ALA A 58 -15.53 52.35 20.44
CA ALA A 58 -16.82 51.78 20.06
C ALA A 58 -17.83 51.74 21.21
N PHE A 59 -17.39 51.36 22.41
CA PHE A 59 -18.22 51.39 23.62
C PHE A 59 -18.66 52.81 23.98
N VAL A 60 -17.74 53.79 23.94
CA VAL A 60 -18.05 55.20 24.23
C VAL A 60 -19.04 55.77 23.22
N PHE A 61 -18.81 55.56 21.92
CA PHE A 61 -19.73 56.03 20.88
C PHE A 61 -21.12 55.39 21.00
N TYR A 62 -21.18 54.09 21.25
CA TYR A 62 -22.44 53.40 21.45
C TYR A 62 -23.17 53.91 22.70
N SER A 63 -22.46 54.03 23.83
CA SER A 63 -23.01 54.54 25.10
C SER A 63 -23.49 55.99 24.97
N LEU A 64 -22.73 56.84 24.26
CA LEU A 64 -23.12 58.21 23.96
C LEU A 64 -24.37 58.24 23.08
N THR A 65 -24.47 57.38 22.07
CA THR A 65 -25.68 57.28 21.24
C THR A 65 -26.90 56.91 22.08
N VAL A 66 -26.77 55.95 22.99
CA VAL A 66 -27.85 55.57 23.94
C VAL A 66 -28.23 56.74 24.86
N LEU A 67 -27.24 57.48 25.37
CA LEU A 67 -27.46 58.63 26.25
C LEU A 67 -28.16 59.80 25.54
N LEU A 68 -27.78 60.09 24.29
CA LEU A 68 -28.40 61.17 23.52
C LEU A 68 -29.87 60.87 23.17
N ILE A 69 -30.21 59.59 23.01
CA ILE A 69 -31.60 59.14 22.87
C ILE A 69 -32.35 59.28 24.19
N TYR A 70 -31.72 58.92 25.32
CA TYR A 70 -32.30 59.07 26.65
C TYR A 70 -32.70 60.52 26.99
N LEU A 71 -31.89 61.48 26.55
CA LEU A 71 -32.11 62.91 26.79
C LEU A 71 -33.05 63.56 25.76
N ASP A 72 -33.69 62.78 24.88
CA ASP A 72 -34.56 63.26 23.79
C ASP A 72 -33.87 64.26 22.83
N ILE A 73 -32.53 64.23 22.74
CA ILE A 73 -31.74 65.13 21.87
C ILE A 73 -31.77 64.65 20.41
N ILE A 74 -31.72 63.33 20.18
CA ILE A 74 -31.77 62.71 18.85
C ILE A 74 -33.13 62.03 18.65
N PRO A 75 -33.83 62.28 17.53
CA PRO A 75 -35.11 61.66 17.27
C PRO A 75 -34.95 60.15 17.03
N TYR A 76 -35.68 59.35 17.81
CA TYR A 76 -35.79 57.91 17.58
C TYR A 76 -36.76 57.61 16.44
N LYS A 77 -36.36 56.76 15.50
CA LYS A 77 -37.22 56.23 14.43
C LYS A 77 -37.58 54.78 14.71
N LYS A 78 -38.87 54.55 14.98
CA LYS A 78 -39.46 53.22 15.19
C LYS A 78 -39.50 52.43 13.88
N PHE A 79 -38.39 51.80 13.49
CA PHE A 79 -38.41 50.76 12.47
C PHE A 79 -38.94 49.42 13.01
N PHE A 80 -38.90 49.20 14.34
CA PHE A 80 -39.43 48.04 15.04
C PHE A 80 -40.20 48.49 16.30
N ILE A 81 -41.32 47.85 16.64
CA ILE A 81 -42.24 48.27 17.73
C ILE A 81 -41.61 47.97 19.10
N PHE A 82 -41.20 49.01 19.83
CA PHE A 82 -40.78 48.92 21.24
C PHE A 82 -41.31 50.14 22.04
N ASP A 83 -41.55 49.92 23.34
CA ASP A 83 -42.03 50.95 24.27
C ASP A 83 -40.90 51.87 24.73
N LEU A 84 -41.12 53.19 24.60
CA LEU A 84 -40.15 54.24 24.89
C LEU A 84 -40.00 54.50 26.40
N SER A 85 -41.00 54.10 27.20
CA SER A 85 -41.07 54.32 28.65
C SER A 85 -39.89 53.69 29.42
N LEU A 86 -39.31 52.61 28.86
CA LEU A 86 -38.18 51.90 29.44
C LEU A 86 -36.90 52.74 29.45
N TYR A 87 -36.70 53.60 28.45
CA TYR A 87 -35.48 54.38 28.35
C TYR A 87 -35.47 55.51 29.38
N GLN A 88 -36.60 56.16 29.66
CA GLN A 88 -36.70 57.18 30.71
C GLN A 88 -36.38 56.66 32.13
N ASN A 89 -36.24 55.34 32.29
CA ASN A 89 -35.82 54.71 33.54
C ASN A 89 -34.29 54.60 33.63
N SER A 90 -33.68 55.35 34.55
CA SER A 90 -32.23 55.34 34.80
C SER A 90 -31.66 53.96 35.11
N LYS A 91 -32.43 53.07 35.78
CA LYS A 91 -31.98 51.69 36.07
C LYS A 91 -31.88 50.86 34.79
N TYR A 92 -32.82 51.02 33.86
CA TYR A 92 -32.81 50.31 32.58
C TYR A 92 -31.61 50.75 31.72
N VAL A 93 -31.34 52.06 31.64
CA VAL A 93 -30.17 52.58 30.90
C VAL A 93 -28.85 52.05 31.48
N ILE A 94 -28.65 52.14 32.79
CA ILE A 94 -27.41 51.67 33.43
C ILE A 94 -27.20 50.17 33.22
N THR A 95 -28.25 49.36 33.43
CA THR A 95 -28.15 47.90 33.28
C THR A 95 -27.90 47.47 31.83
N THR A 96 -28.54 48.11 30.85
CA THR A 96 -28.32 47.82 29.43
C THR A 96 -26.94 48.26 28.96
N THR A 97 -26.44 49.43 29.36
CA THR A 97 -25.08 49.87 29.05
C THR A 97 -24.03 48.94 29.63
N LEU A 98 -24.20 48.50 30.88
CA LEU A 98 -23.29 47.57 31.53
C LEU A 98 -23.30 46.19 30.84
N ALA A 99 -24.49 45.66 30.52
CA ALA A 99 -24.63 44.38 29.81
C ALA A 99 -23.94 44.41 28.44
N ILE A 100 -24.08 45.52 27.71
CA ILE A 100 -23.46 45.71 26.40
C ILE A 100 -21.93 45.83 26.52
N ALA A 101 -21.42 46.51 27.57
CA ALA A 101 -19.98 46.55 27.86
C ALA A 101 -19.40 45.13 28.02
N VAL A 102 -20.11 44.26 28.77
CA VAL A 102 -19.72 42.86 28.96
C VAL A 102 -19.71 42.11 27.63
N VAL A 103 -20.76 42.25 26.81
CA VAL A 103 -20.85 41.60 25.49
C VAL A 103 -19.69 42.03 24.58
N PHE A 104 -19.40 43.32 24.50
CA PHE A 104 -18.28 43.84 23.69
C PHE A 104 -16.93 43.30 24.17
N PHE A 105 -16.71 43.26 25.48
CA PHE A 105 -15.48 42.72 26.05
C PHE A 105 -15.33 41.22 25.77
N SER A 106 -16.42 40.44 25.87
CA SER A 106 -16.43 39.01 25.55
C SER A 106 -16.10 38.74 24.08
N ILE A 107 -16.66 39.52 23.16
CA ILE A 107 -16.41 39.38 21.72
C ILE A 107 -14.96 39.75 21.38
N PHE A 108 -14.44 40.83 21.97
CA PHE A 108 -13.04 41.20 21.83
C PHE A 108 -12.12 40.07 22.27
N PHE A 109 -12.32 39.52 23.48
CA PHE A 109 -11.48 38.44 23.99
C PHE A 109 -11.58 37.17 23.13
N SER A 110 -12.80 36.78 22.75
CA SER A 110 -13.04 35.59 21.93
C SER A 110 -12.43 35.70 20.53
N GLY A 111 -12.60 36.85 19.86
CA GLY A 111 -12.07 37.08 18.51
C GLY A 111 -10.54 36.97 18.45
N LYS A 112 -9.85 37.50 19.47
CA LYS A 112 -8.39 37.47 19.57
C LYS A 112 -7.86 36.05 19.78
N ASN A 113 -8.47 35.32 20.71
CA ASN A 113 -8.09 33.93 20.98
C ASN A 113 -8.27 33.07 19.72
N PHE A 114 -9.41 33.25 19.03
CA PHE A 114 -9.68 32.55 17.78
C PHE A 114 -8.63 32.86 16.69
N ALA A 115 -8.29 34.14 16.49
CA ALA A 115 -7.27 34.55 15.52
C ALA A 115 -5.88 33.95 15.82
N GLN A 116 -5.50 33.90 17.09
CA GLN A 116 -4.25 33.28 17.53
C GLN A 116 -4.24 31.77 17.25
N THR A 117 -5.31 31.06 17.59
CA THR A 117 -5.45 29.63 17.28
C THR A 117 -5.40 29.37 15.78
N LEU A 118 -6.06 30.18 14.95
CA LEU A 118 -5.99 30.06 13.49
C LEU A 118 -4.56 30.26 12.97
N LYS A 119 -3.84 31.26 13.50
CA LYS A 119 -2.45 31.50 13.12
C LYS A 119 -1.56 30.32 13.49
N GLN A 120 -1.72 29.79 14.70
CA GLN A 120 -0.97 28.62 15.16
C GLN A 120 -1.27 27.40 14.29
N LYS A 121 -2.54 27.07 14.07
CA LYS A 121 -2.93 25.95 13.19
C LYS A 121 -2.41 26.10 11.77
N ASN A 122 -2.35 27.33 11.25
CA ASN A 122 -1.80 27.56 9.92
C ASN A 122 -0.27 27.32 9.87
N ILE A 123 0.45 27.67 10.93
CA ILE A 123 1.89 27.36 11.06
C ILE A 123 2.09 25.85 11.19
N GLU A 124 1.34 25.18 12.07
CA GLU A 124 1.37 23.72 12.24
C GLU A 124 1.05 23.00 10.93
N LEU A 125 0.03 23.45 10.19
CA LEU A 125 -0.34 22.88 8.90
C LEU A 125 0.74 23.09 7.83
N THR A 126 1.39 24.26 7.83
CA THR A 126 2.51 24.53 6.91
C THR A 126 3.71 23.63 7.23
N GLN A 127 4.01 23.43 8.52
CA GLN A 127 5.07 22.53 8.95
C GLN A 127 4.76 21.07 8.63
N ALA A 128 3.56 20.59 8.98
CA ALA A 128 3.12 19.24 8.67
C ALA A 128 3.12 18.95 7.16
N LYS A 129 2.74 19.94 6.34
CA LYS A 129 2.82 19.83 4.88
C LYS A 129 4.27 19.69 4.40
N LYS A 130 5.20 20.47 4.97
CA LYS A 130 6.63 20.37 4.64
C LYS A 130 7.22 19.02 5.06
N GLU A 131 6.91 18.56 6.27
CA GLU A 131 7.33 17.24 6.75
C GLU A 131 6.79 16.14 5.84
N LEU A 132 5.52 16.22 5.42
CA LEU A 132 4.93 15.27 4.48
C LEU A 132 5.66 15.27 3.12
N GLU A 133 6.04 16.43 2.61
CA GLU A 133 6.81 16.57 1.37
C GLU A 133 8.20 15.91 1.51
N GLU A 134 8.92 16.17 2.61
CA GLU A 134 10.21 15.52 2.88
C GLU A 134 10.10 13.99 3.03
N TRP A 135 9.03 13.49 3.64
CA TRP A 135 8.76 12.06 3.74
C TRP A 135 8.38 11.44 2.39
N SER A 136 7.60 12.16 1.58
CA SER A 136 7.24 11.73 0.23
C SER A 136 8.49 11.55 -0.63
N ASP A 137 9.40 12.52 -0.62
CA ASP A 137 10.65 12.46 -1.39
C ASP A 137 11.54 11.29 -0.93
N LYS A 138 11.69 11.08 0.38
CA LYS A 138 12.44 9.95 0.93
C LYS A 138 11.83 8.61 0.54
N LEU A 139 10.51 8.49 0.60
CA LEU A 139 9.81 7.27 0.24
C LEU A 139 9.95 6.98 -1.25
N GLU A 140 9.82 8.00 -2.10
CA GLU A 140 10.00 7.85 -3.55
C GLU A 140 11.41 7.36 -3.89
N GLU A 141 12.43 7.91 -3.22
CA GLU A 141 13.81 7.46 -3.40
C GLU A 141 14.04 6.03 -2.89
N GLU A 142 13.49 5.67 -1.73
CA GLU A 142 13.56 4.30 -1.21
C GLU A 142 12.88 3.30 -2.14
N VAL A 143 11.69 3.62 -2.64
CA VAL A 143 10.95 2.81 -3.61
C VAL A 143 11.75 2.67 -4.90
N ARG A 144 12.39 3.75 -5.38
CA ARG A 144 13.24 3.72 -6.58
C ARG A 144 14.44 2.78 -6.38
N LEU A 145 15.13 2.87 -5.25
CA LEU A 145 16.26 2.00 -4.92
C LEU A 145 15.83 0.54 -4.82
N ARG A 146 14.75 0.24 -4.09
CA ARG A 146 14.20 -1.12 -3.99
C ARG A 146 13.77 -1.68 -5.33
N THR A 147 13.18 -0.87 -6.20
CA THR A 147 12.80 -1.28 -7.55
C THR A 147 14.03 -1.65 -8.39
N LEU A 148 15.12 -0.89 -8.26
CA LEU A 148 16.37 -1.19 -8.94
C LEU A 148 17.01 -2.50 -8.43
N GLU A 149 17.05 -2.70 -7.11
CA GLU A 149 17.50 -3.95 -6.48
C GLU A 149 16.68 -5.15 -6.97
N LEU A 150 15.36 -5.04 -6.93
CA LEU A 150 14.45 -6.09 -7.38
C LEU A 150 14.65 -6.41 -8.85
N LYS A 151 14.85 -5.39 -9.71
CA LYS A 151 15.13 -5.60 -11.13
C LYS A 151 16.43 -6.38 -11.33
N LYS A 152 17.48 -6.05 -10.58
CA LYS A 152 18.76 -6.78 -10.62
C LYS A 152 18.59 -8.23 -10.18
N VAL A 153 17.96 -8.47 -9.03
CA VAL A 153 17.69 -9.82 -8.52
C VAL A 153 16.84 -10.64 -9.49
N ASN A 154 15.87 -10.02 -10.16
CA ASN A 154 15.01 -10.70 -11.12
C ASN A 154 15.78 -11.11 -12.38
N GLU A 155 16.68 -10.26 -12.90
CA GLU A 155 17.56 -10.64 -14.01
C GLU A 155 18.53 -11.76 -13.62
N ASP A 156 19.14 -11.69 -12.44
CA ASP A 156 20.02 -12.74 -11.91
C ASP A 156 19.25 -14.08 -11.77
N LEU A 157 18.04 -14.03 -11.20
CA LEU A 157 17.17 -15.19 -11.04
C LEU A 157 16.75 -15.80 -12.39
N LYS A 158 16.45 -14.95 -13.37
CA LYS A 158 16.11 -15.38 -14.74
C LYS A 158 17.29 -16.09 -15.41
N GLN A 159 18.52 -15.59 -15.20
CA GLN A 159 19.72 -16.26 -15.67
C GLN A 159 19.91 -17.63 -15.01
N ASP A 160 19.74 -17.70 -13.69
CA ASP A 160 19.87 -18.95 -12.93
C ASP A 160 18.82 -20.00 -13.32
N ILE A 161 17.56 -19.58 -13.49
CA ILE A 161 16.49 -20.46 -14.00
C ILE A 161 16.85 -21.01 -15.38
N THR A 162 17.42 -20.17 -16.25
CA THR A 162 17.84 -20.59 -17.60
C THR A 162 18.95 -21.64 -17.53
N LYS A 163 19.97 -21.42 -16.69
CA LYS A 163 21.06 -22.39 -16.47
C LYS A 163 20.54 -23.71 -15.90
N ARG A 164 19.66 -23.66 -14.89
CA ARG A 164 19.05 -24.86 -14.30
C ARG A 164 18.26 -25.66 -15.34
N LYS A 165 17.46 -24.97 -16.17
CA LYS A 165 16.68 -25.62 -17.23
C LYS A 165 17.57 -26.28 -18.28
N GLN A 166 18.70 -25.67 -18.64
CA GLN A 166 19.68 -26.27 -19.55
C GLN A 166 20.30 -27.53 -18.92
N ALA A 167 20.77 -27.44 -17.67
CA ALA A 167 21.34 -28.59 -16.96
C ALA A 167 20.34 -29.75 -16.81
N GLU A 168 19.06 -29.46 -16.52
CA GLU A 168 18.01 -30.48 -16.48
C GLU A 168 17.80 -31.16 -17.85
N GLN A 169 17.85 -30.39 -18.94
CA GLN A 169 17.76 -30.94 -20.29
C GLN A 169 18.96 -31.81 -20.62
N GLU A 170 20.18 -31.39 -20.28
CA GLU A 170 21.40 -32.16 -20.46
C GLU A 170 21.36 -33.47 -19.69
N ILE A 171 20.96 -33.44 -18.41
CA ILE A 171 20.77 -34.63 -17.59
C ILE A 171 19.76 -35.57 -18.24
N LYS A 172 18.61 -35.05 -18.70
CA LYS A 172 17.57 -35.86 -19.36
C LYS A 172 18.07 -36.51 -20.66
N GLN A 173 18.85 -35.79 -21.45
CA GLN A 173 19.47 -36.32 -22.67
C GLN A 173 20.55 -37.36 -22.34
N GLY A 174 21.38 -37.09 -21.34
CA GLY A 174 22.39 -38.00 -20.82
C GLY A 174 21.79 -39.32 -20.36
N TYR A 175 20.69 -39.26 -19.59
CA TYR A 175 19.96 -40.44 -19.13
C TYR A 175 19.40 -41.26 -20.30
N LYS A 176 18.77 -40.61 -21.28
CA LYS A 176 18.28 -41.29 -22.50
C LYS A 176 19.41 -41.96 -23.29
N LYS A 177 20.57 -41.31 -23.39
CA LYS A 177 21.74 -41.87 -24.08
C LYS A 177 22.29 -43.07 -23.32
N LEU A 178 22.40 -42.97 -22.00
CA LEU A 178 22.82 -44.06 -21.13
C LEU A 178 21.90 -45.28 -21.28
N GLN A 179 20.58 -45.07 -21.22
CA GLN A 179 19.59 -46.13 -21.40
C GLN A 179 19.75 -46.83 -22.76
N LYS A 180 19.87 -46.08 -23.86
CA LYS A 180 20.09 -46.64 -25.20
C LYS A 180 21.40 -47.43 -25.30
N THR A 181 22.48 -46.92 -24.71
CA THR A 181 23.77 -47.63 -24.69
C THR A 181 23.66 -48.92 -23.91
N MET A 182 23.03 -48.92 -22.72
CA MET A 182 22.81 -50.12 -21.92
C MET A 182 21.97 -51.16 -22.67
N GLU A 183 20.86 -50.75 -23.29
CA GLU A 183 20.04 -51.64 -24.14
C GLU A 183 20.85 -52.23 -25.31
N GLY A 184 21.68 -51.41 -25.96
CA GLY A 184 22.59 -51.85 -27.01
C GLY A 184 23.57 -52.90 -26.52
N THR A 185 24.23 -52.67 -25.38
CA THR A 185 25.17 -53.63 -24.77
C THR A 185 24.49 -54.95 -24.43
N ILE A 186 23.31 -54.92 -23.82
CA ILE A 186 22.53 -56.13 -23.49
C ILE A 186 22.20 -56.93 -24.75
N ASN A 187 21.75 -56.26 -25.81
CA ASN A 187 21.44 -56.92 -27.09
C ASN A 187 22.68 -57.54 -27.75
N ILE A 188 23.83 -56.88 -27.67
CA ILE A 188 25.10 -57.43 -28.17
C ILE A 188 25.50 -58.68 -27.38
N MET A 189 25.42 -58.63 -26.04
CA MET A 189 25.72 -59.78 -25.19
C MET A 189 24.83 -60.98 -25.54
N ALA A 190 23.51 -60.77 -25.66
CA ALA A 190 22.58 -61.81 -26.06
C ALA A 190 22.97 -62.43 -27.43
N LYS A 191 23.36 -61.60 -28.40
CA LYS A 191 23.73 -62.06 -29.74
C LYS A 191 25.06 -62.82 -29.78
N ILE A 192 26.03 -62.45 -28.93
CA ILE A 192 27.29 -63.18 -28.79
C ILE A 192 27.02 -64.61 -28.28
N VAL A 193 26.15 -64.75 -27.27
CA VAL A 193 25.74 -66.05 -26.72
C VAL A 193 25.07 -66.90 -27.80
N GLU A 194 24.10 -66.33 -28.53
CA GLU A 194 23.41 -67.03 -29.63
C GLU A 194 24.36 -67.46 -30.76
N THR A 195 25.43 -66.71 -31.03
CA THR A 195 26.40 -67.07 -32.09
C THR A 195 27.21 -68.32 -31.73
N ARG A 196 27.42 -68.60 -30.44
CA ARG A 196 28.12 -69.81 -29.97
C ARG A 196 27.22 -71.04 -29.83
N ASP A 197 25.91 -70.84 -29.86
CA ASP A 197 24.89 -71.88 -29.79
C ASP A 197 23.92 -71.73 -30.98
N PRO A 198 24.29 -72.24 -32.18
CA PRO A 198 23.57 -71.99 -33.44
C PRO A 198 22.08 -72.37 -33.41
N TYR A 199 21.68 -73.24 -32.48
CA TYR A 199 20.31 -73.70 -32.30
C TYR A 199 19.40 -72.68 -31.61
N THR A 200 19.96 -71.58 -31.06
CA THR A 200 19.23 -70.65 -30.18
C THR A 200 18.93 -69.28 -30.79
N ALA A 201 19.02 -69.11 -32.11
CA ALA A 201 18.74 -67.83 -32.77
C ALA A 201 17.36 -67.23 -32.36
N GLY A 202 17.40 -66.02 -31.79
CA GLY A 202 16.24 -65.30 -31.28
C GLY A 202 15.52 -65.97 -30.11
N HIS A 203 16.07 -67.04 -29.52
CA HIS A 203 15.50 -67.74 -28.37
C HIS A 203 15.42 -66.80 -27.17
N GLN A 204 16.51 -66.09 -26.86
CA GLN A 204 16.60 -65.17 -25.73
C GLN A 204 15.52 -64.07 -25.83
N GLN A 205 15.28 -63.56 -27.05
CA GLN A 205 14.23 -62.57 -27.32
C GLN A 205 12.82 -63.14 -27.11
N ARG A 206 12.54 -64.39 -27.54
CA ARG A 206 11.24 -65.04 -27.33
C ARG A 206 10.98 -65.31 -25.85
N VAL A 207 11.99 -65.80 -25.12
CA VAL A 207 11.92 -66.05 -23.68
C VAL A 207 11.67 -64.74 -22.93
N SER A 208 12.42 -63.67 -23.24
CA SER A 208 12.22 -62.36 -22.62
C SER A 208 10.82 -61.80 -22.84
N LYS A 209 10.27 -61.91 -24.07
CA LYS A 209 8.88 -61.50 -24.37
C LYS A 209 7.84 -62.31 -23.59
N LEU A 210 8.03 -63.62 -23.47
CA LEU A 210 7.12 -64.48 -22.72
C LEU A 210 7.19 -64.16 -21.22
N ALA A 211 8.39 -64.10 -20.65
CA ALA A 211 8.63 -63.79 -19.24
C ALA A 211 8.07 -62.42 -18.84
N THR A 212 8.26 -61.40 -19.68
CA THR A 212 7.67 -60.06 -19.45
C THR A 212 6.15 -60.06 -19.56
N SER A 213 5.57 -60.85 -20.46
CA SER A 213 4.10 -60.97 -20.58
C SER A 213 3.49 -61.66 -19.34
N ILE A 214 4.16 -62.70 -18.83
CA ILE A 214 3.78 -63.35 -17.57
C ILE A 214 3.90 -62.36 -16.40
N ALA A 215 5.02 -61.65 -16.29
CA ALA A 215 5.26 -60.66 -15.24
C ALA A 215 4.22 -59.52 -15.24
N LYS A 216 3.78 -59.08 -16.43
CA LYS A 216 2.67 -58.13 -16.59
C LYS A 216 1.34 -58.71 -16.14
N GLY A 217 1.04 -59.96 -16.50
CA GLY A 217 -0.16 -60.67 -16.04
C GLY A 217 -0.19 -60.87 -14.52
N MET A 218 0.98 -60.92 -13.88
CA MET A 218 1.16 -60.97 -12.42
C MET A 218 1.13 -59.58 -11.74
N ILE A 219 0.94 -58.49 -12.48
CA ILE A 219 0.86 -57.12 -11.95
C ILE A 219 2.12 -56.72 -11.15
N LEU A 220 3.29 -57.12 -11.63
CA LEU A 220 4.56 -56.68 -11.04
C LEU A 220 4.84 -55.20 -11.37
N SER A 221 5.67 -54.53 -10.56
CA SER A 221 6.10 -53.16 -10.84
C SER A 221 6.93 -53.09 -12.14
N GLN A 222 6.94 -51.93 -12.80
CA GLN A 222 7.70 -51.76 -14.05
C GLN A 222 9.20 -52.06 -13.86
N ASP A 223 9.79 -51.69 -12.72
CA ASP A 223 11.19 -52.00 -12.42
C ASP A 223 11.44 -53.51 -12.36
N LYS A 224 10.51 -54.28 -11.79
CA LYS A 224 10.61 -55.75 -11.75
C LYS A 224 10.41 -56.35 -13.13
N ILE A 225 9.45 -55.86 -13.91
CA ILE A 225 9.21 -56.32 -15.28
C ILE A 225 10.45 -56.07 -16.14
N GLU A 226 11.07 -54.90 -16.02
CA GLU A 226 12.29 -54.56 -16.75
C GLU A 226 13.49 -55.39 -16.30
N GLY A 227 13.64 -55.61 -14.98
CA GLY A 227 14.63 -56.56 -14.45
C GLY A 227 14.47 -57.96 -15.05
N ILE A 228 13.24 -58.50 -15.06
CA ILE A 228 12.92 -59.80 -15.69
C ILE A 228 13.25 -59.79 -17.19
N ARG A 229 12.91 -58.71 -17.90
CA ARG A 229 13.22 -58.56 -19.34
C ARG A 229 14.71 -58.69 -19.60
N ILE A 230 15.53 -57.96 -18.84
CA ILE A 230 16.98 -57.94 -18.98
C ILE A 230 17.57 -59.29 -18.60
N THR A 231 17.21 -59.83 -17.43
CA THR A 231 17.69 -61.14 -16.96
C THR A 231 17.36 -62.24 -17.97
N ALA A 232 16.14 -62.27 -18.53
CA ALA A 232 15.76 -63.26 -19.52
C ALA A 232 16.56 -63.15 -20.84
N LEU A 233 16.99 -61.96 -21.25
CA LEU A 233 17.83 -61.77 -22.43
C LEU A 233 19.25 -62.30 -22.27
N ILE A 234 19.76 -62.36 -21.03
CA ILE A 234 21.15 -62.71 -20.73
C ILE A 234 21.30 -63.95 -19.85
N HIS A 235 20.22 -64.70 -19.58
CA HIS A 235 20.23 -65.80 -18.61
C HIS A 235 21.26 -66.89 -18.94
N ASP A 236 21.48 -67.12 -20.23
CA ASP A 236 22.42 -68.10 -20.77
C ASP A 236 23.83 -67.54 -21.00
N ILE A 237 24.17 -66.34 -20.51
CA ILE A 237 25.49 -65.72 -20.75
C ILE A 237 26.67 -66.59 -20.27
N GLY A 238 26.43 -67.46 -19.29
CA GLY A 238 27.42 -68.44 -18.80
C GLY A 238 27.88 -69.46 -19.86
N LYS A 239 27.07 -69.71 -20.91
CA LYS A 239 27.46 -70.61 -22.03
C LYS A 239 28.73 -70.15 -22.76
N ILE A 240 29.11 -68.88 -22.63
CA ILE A 240 30.37 -68.35 -23.19
C ILE A 240 31.60 -69.12 -22.68
N SER A 241 31.54 -69.66 -21.46
CA SER A 241 32.64 -70.41 -20.84
C SER A 241 32.75 -71.87 -21.29
N VAL A 242 31.73 -72.39 -21.99
CA VAL A 242 31.69 -73.81 -22.43
C VAL A 242 32.17 -73.91 -23.89
N PRO A 243 33.04 -74.87 -24.24
CA PRO A 243 33.47 -75.09 -25.63
C PRO A 243 32.29 -75.35 -26.57
N ALA A 244 32.34 -74.77 -27.78
CA ALA A 244 31.26 -74.86 -28.76
C ALA A 244 31.03 -76.31 -29.24
N GLU A 245 32.08 -77.13 -29.25
CA GLU A 245 32.04 -78.55 -29.60
C GLU A 245 31.22 -79.37 -28.60
N ILE A 246 31.20 -78.94 -27.33
CA ILE A 246 30.39 -79.56 -26.28
C ILE A 246 28.94 -79.07 -26.38
N LEU A 247 28.72 -77.77 -26.59
CA LEU A 247 27.39 -77.18 -26.71
C LEU A 247 26.60 -77.67 -27.93
N SER A 248 27.29 -77.94 -29.05
CA SER A 248 26.68 -78.35 -30.32
C SER A 248 26.76 -79.85 -30.63
N LYS A 249 27.21 -80.66 -29.66
CA LYS A 249 27.40 -82.10 -29.86
C LYS A 249 26.06 -82.81 -30.15
N PRO A 250 25.91 -83.50 -31.30
CA PRO A 250 24.66 -84.18 -31.65
C PRO A 250 24.47 -85.52 -30.92
N SER A 251 25.49 -86.00 -30.21
CA SER A 251 25.46 -87.24 -29.42
C SER A 251 25.42 -86.95 -27.91
N LYS A 252 25.08 -87.97 -27.11
CA LYS A 252 25.04 -87.83 -25.65
C LYS A 252 26.41 -87.38 -25.11
N LEU A 253 26.36 -86.46 -24.15
CA LEU A 253 27.52 -85.99 -23.42
C LEU A 253 28.00 -87.08 -22.46
N ASN A 254 29.32 -87.22 -22.31
CA ASN A 254 29.90 -88.04 -21.26
C ASN A 254 29.85 -87.30 -19.90
N GLU A 255 30.14 -88.00 -18.80
CA GLU A 255 30.04 -87.42 -17.46
C GLU A 255 30.93 -86.19 -17.25
N MET A 256 32.12 -86.15 -17.86
CA MET A 256 33.02 -84.99 -17.78
C MET A 256 32.48 -83.80 -18.56
N GLU A 257 31.98 -84.02 -19.78
CA GLU A 257 31.34 -83.00 -20.62
C GLU A 257 30.08 -82.45 -19.97
N PHE A 258 29.27 -83.31 -19.36
CA PHE A 258 28.08 -82.90 -18.61
C PHE A 258 28.46 -82.10 -17.35
N GLY A 259 29.54 -82.48 -16.67
CA GLY A 259 30.10 -81.74 -15.54
C GLY A 259 30.56 -80.31 -15.89
N LEU A 260 30.86 -80.03 -17.16
CA LEU A 260 31.22 -78.69 -17.65
C LEU A 260 30.02 -77.80 -17.98
N ILE A 261 28.80 -78.36 -18.08
CA ILE A 261 27.57 -77.61 -18.42
C ILE A 261 26.77 -77.25 -17.17
N LYS A 262 26.92 -78.03 -16.10
CA LYS A 262 26.04 -78.01 -14.92
C LYS A 262 26.23 -76.80 -14.01
#